data_AF-A0AAW0H8B5-F1
#
_entry.id   AF-A0AAW0H8B5-F1
#
_cell.length_a   1.000
_cell.length_b   1.000
_cell.length_c   1.000
_cell.angle_alpha   90.00
_cell.angle_beta   90.00
_cell.angle_gamma   90.00
#
_symmetry.space_group_name_H-M   'P 1'
#
loop_
_entity.id
_entity.type
_entity.pdbx_description
1 polymer ?
#
loop_
_entity_poly.entity_id
_entity_poly.type
_entity_poly.pdbx_seq_one_letter_code
_entity_poly.pdbx_strand_id
1 'polypeptide(L)'
;MSLWVDKYRPCSLARLDYHKEQAVQLRNLVQCGDFPHLLVYGPSGAGKKTGIMCILQEPYGIGVKKLRTEHQAITICSALSTVCKKEGLALPSKLAHRLAEKSCRNLRKALLMCEACRVHQYPFTEDQEIPETDWEVYLRETANAIVSQQTPQRLLEDRERLYEFVTHCIPPEIIMKGLLSEVLQNCDGQLKGEVAQMAAYYEHQLQLGSKAIYYLEAFAAKFMVLYKKFMEDGLEGMVF
;
A
#
# COMPACT_ATOMS: atom_id res chain seq x y z
N MET A 1 6.79 -1.75 23.49
CA MET A 1 6.68 -0.41 22.86
C MET A 1 5.46 -0.42 21.95
N SER A 2 4.65 0.64 21.93
CA SER A 2 3.48 0.75 21.05
C SER A 2 3.86 1.51 19.78
N LEU A 3 3.44 1.02 18.62
CA LEU A 3 3.71 1.65 17.32
C LEU A 3 3.10 3.04 17.24
N TRP A 4 3.75 3.97 16.52
CA TRP A 4 3.24 5.33 16.35
C TRP A 4 1.86 5.36 15.68
N VAL A 5 1.58 4.42 14.78
CA VAL A 5 0.27 4.25 14.12
C VAL A 5 -0.87 4.11 15.12
N ASP A 6 -0.64 3.36 16.19
CA ASP A 6 -1.65 3.11 17.20
C ASP A 6 -1.65 4.20 18.25
N LYS A 7 -0.46 4.67 18.68
CA LYS A 7 -0.28 5.76 19.66
C LYS A 7 -0.95 7.08 19.26
N TYR A 8 -1.20 7.32 17.97
CA TYR A 8 -1.71 8.59 17.46
C TYR A 8 -3.10 8.52 16.82
N ARG A 9 -3.80 7.38 16.90
CA ARG A 9 -5.12 7.22 16.26
C ARG A 9 -6.20 8.17 16.85
N PRO A 10 -6.95 8.93 16.03
CA PRO A 10 -8.07 9.75 16.49
C PRO A 10 -9.15 8.96 17.23
N CYS A 11 -9.80 9.60 18.19
CA CYS A 11 -10.78 8.93 19.04
C CYS A 11 -12.18 9.55 19.10
N SER A 12 -12.36 10.80 18.70
CA SER A 12 -13.67 11.46 18.69
C SER A 12 -13.91 12.12 17.36
N LEU A 13 -15.19 12.31 16.98
CA LEU A 13 -15.53 12.89 15.68
C LEU A 13 -15.00 14.32 15.51
N ALA A 14 -15.00 15.10 16.59
CA ALA A 14 -14.43 16.45 16.61
C ALA A 14 -12.90 16.50 16.40
N ARG A 15 -12.21 15.36 16.52
CA ARG A 15 -10.76 15.25 16.36
C ARG A 15 -10.36 14.56 15.06
N LEU A 16 -11.32 14.34 14.15
CA LEU A 16 -11.00 13.96 12.78
C LEU A 16 -10.54 15.21 12.02
N ASP A 17 -9.28 15.17 11.61
CA ASP A 17 -8.65 16.27 10.89
C ASP A 17 -8.84 16.18 9.37
N TYR A 18 -9.38 15.06 8.87
CA TYR A 18 -9.70 14.79 7.48
C TYR A 18 -11.22 14.65 7.29
N HIS A 19 -11.72 14.97 6.09
CA HIS A 19 -13.15 14.96 5.76
C HIS A 19 -14.03 15.65 6.82
N LYS A 20 -13.65 16.89 7.21
CA LYS A 20 -14.30 17.64 8.31
C LYS A 20 -15.81 17.80 8.13
N GLU A 21 -16.27 18.02 6.90
CA GLU A 21 -17.69 18.08 6.58
C GLU A 21 -18.41 16.76 6.89
N GLN A 22 -17.82 15.63 6.49
CA GLN A 22 -18.37 14.29 6.78
C GLN A 22 -18.35 14.01 8.29
N ALA A 23 -17.32 14.46 9.01
CA ALA A 23 -17.27 14.31 10.46
C ALA A 23 -18.40 15.09 11.17
N VAL A 24 -18.74 16.29 10.69
CA VAL A 24 -19.89 17.07 11.19
C VAL A 24 -21.21 16.37 10.85
N GLN A 25 -21.38 15.87 9.63
CA GLN A 25 -22.57 15.12 9.24
C GLN A 25 -22.77 13.87 10.10
N LEU A 26 -21.70 13.10 10.34
CA LEU A 26 -21.74 11.93 11.22
C LEU A 26 -22.06 12.31 12.67
N ARG A 27 -21.56 13.44 13.15
CA ARG A 27 -21.88 13.93 14.50
C ARG A 27 -23.35 14.28 14.63
N ASN A 28 -23.90 14.98 13.64
CA ASN A 28 -25.33 15.32 13.60
C ASN A 28 -26.19 14.05 13.54
N LEU A 29 -25.75 13.05 12.78
CA LEU A 29 -26.44 11.76 12.67
C LEU A 29 -26.52 11.02 14.01
N VAL A 30 -25.43 10.99 14.79
CA VAL A 30 -25.41 10.39 16.13
C VAL A 30 -26.34 11.13 17.10
N GLN A 31 -26.48 12.45 16.95
CA GLN A 31 -27.33 13.27 17.82
C GLN A 31 -28.84 13.09 17.56
N CYS A 32 -29.24 12.63 16.38
CA CYS A 32 -30.66 12.44 16.01
C CYS A 32 -31.36 11.25 16.71
N GLY A 33 -30.64 10.44 17.49
CA GLY A 33 -31.21 9.33 18.28
C GLY A 33 -31.59 8.07 17.49
N ASP A 34 -32.08 8.24 16.26
CA ASP A 34 -32.30 7.15 15.30
C ASP A 34 -31.08 6.97 14.39
N PHE A 35 -30.22 6.01 14.75
CA PHE A 35 -28.95 5.79 14.05
C PHE A 35 -29.12 4.71 12.96
N PRO A 36 -29.05 5.08 11.66
CA PRO A 36 -29.25 4.13 10.58
C PRO A 36 -28.07 3.16 10.47
N HIS A 37 -28.29 2.02 9.80
CA HIS A 37 -27.20 1.16 9.39
C HIS A 37 -26.26 1.89 8.42
N LEU A 38 -24.95 1.84 8.69
CA LEU A 38 -23.94 2.51 7.88
C LEU A 38 -23.12 1.52 7.06
N LEU A 39 -22.95 1.84 5.77
CA LEU A 39 -21.96 1.21 4.89
C LEU A 39 -20.78 2.17 4.69
N VAL A 40 -19.66 1.91 5.35
CA VAL A 40 -18.45 2.74 5.24
C VAL A 40 -17.44 2.07 4.30
N TYR A 41 -17.21 2.66 3.13
CA TYR A 41 -16.28 2.14 2.11
C TYR A 41 -15.20 3.18 1.73
N GLY A 42 -14.18 2.74 0.99
CA GLY A 42 -13.05 3.57 0.57
C GLY A 42 -11.71 2.82 0.59
N PRO A 43 -10.60 3.48 0.21
CA PRO A 43 -9.29 2.83 0.09
C PRO A 43 -8.72 2.34 1.45
N SER A 44 -7.80 1.37 1.41
CA SER A 44 -7.12 0.89 2.62
C SER A 44 -6.27 2.00 3.25
N GLY A 45 -6.26 2.09 4.57
CA GLY A 45 -5.52 3.14 5.29
C GLY A 45 -6.19 4.52 5.33
N ALA A 46 -7.34 4.74 4.66
CA ALA A 46 -8.06 6.01 4.66
C ALA A 46 -8.78 6.39 5.98
N GLY A 47 -8.51 5.68 7.07
CA GLY A 47 -9.10 5.99 8.38
C GLY A 47 -10.55 5.52 8.58
N LYS A 48 -11.08 4.61 7.74
CA LYS A 48 -12.45 4.05 7.89
C LYS A 48 -12.70 3.45 9.28
N LYS A 49 -11.83 2.53 9.72
CA LYS A 49 -11.91 1.90 11.05
C LYS A 49 -11.82 2.94 12.17
N THR A 50 -10.96 3.94 12.00
CA THR A 50 -10.84 5.07 12.93
C THR A 50 -12.16 5.86 13.01
N GLY A 51 -12.78 6.17 11.87
CA GLY A 51 -14.06 6.86 11.80
C GLY A 51 -15.17 6.09 12.54
N ILE A 52 -15.30 4.79 12.27
CA ILE A 52 -16.26 3.92 12.97
C ILE A 52 -16.03 3.92 14.49
N MET A 53 -14.77 3.80 14.92
CA MET A 53 -14.43 3.83 16.36
C MET A 53 -14.70 5.20 17.00
N CYS A 54 -14.63 6.29 16.24
CA CYS A 54 -15.00 7.62 16.73
C CYS A 54 -16.53 7.76 16.83
N ILE A 55 -17.28 7.27 15.84
CA ILE A 55 -18.76 7.22 15.87
C ILE A 55 -19.23 6.44 17.10
N LEU A 56 -18.69 5.25 17.36
CA LEU A 56 -19.11 4.41 18.48
C LEU A 56 -18.77 5.04 19.85
N GLN A 57 -17.72 5.86 19.94
CA GLN A 57 -17.37 6.51 21.20
C GLN A 57 -18.37 7.61 21.60
N GLU A 58 -19.06 8.26 20.66
CA GLU A 58 -19.99 9.36 20.96
C GLU A 58 -21.22 8.89 21.77
N PRO A 59 -21.98 7.83 21.38
CA PRO A 59 -23.14 7.38 22.15
C PRO A 59 -22.78 6.43 23.32
N TYR A 60 -21.74 5.59 23.18
CA TYR A 60 -21.40 4.55 24.17
C TYR A 60 -20.24 4.92 25.11
N GLY A 61 -19.60 6.06 24.88
CA GLY A 61 -18.52 6.59 25.70
C GLY A 61 -17.20 5.79 25.62
N ILE A 62 -16.33 6.02 26.62
CA ILE A 62 -14.95 5.51 26.66
C ILE A 62 -14.91 3.98 26.82
N GLY A 63 -16.01 3.35 27.24
CA GLY A 63 -16.12 1.90 27.43
C GLY A 63 -15.90 1.07 26.15
N VAL A 64 -16.13 1.67 24.97
CA VAL A 64 -15.83 1.08 23.65
C VAL A 64 -14.32 0.84 23.46
N LYS A 65 -13.48 1.53 24.23
CA LYS A 65 -12.02 1.54 24.11
C LYS A 65 -11.34 0.95 25.34
N LYS A 66 -11.86 -0.14 25.92
CA LYS A 66 -11.12 -0.93 26.93
C LYS A 66 -9.90 -1.65 26.32
N LEU A 67 -8.98 -0.86 25.77
CA LEU A 67 -7.55 -1.05 25.50
C LEU A 67 -7.02 0.39 25.34
N ARG A 68 -6.25 0.85 26.34
CA ARG A 68 -5.73 2.23 26.49
C ARG A 68 -5.02 2.71 25.21
N THR A 69 -5.34 3.89 24.70
CA THR A 69 -4.52 4.58 23.68
C THR A 69 -4.78 6.09 23.65
N GLU A 70 -3.72 6.90 23.48
CA GLU A 70 -3.75 8.37 23.37
C GLU A 70 -3.63 8.85 21.90
N HIS A 71 -3.52 10.17 21.62
CA HIS A 71 -4.28 10.78 20.51
C HIS A 71 -3.58 11.85 19.59
N GLN A 72 -3.80 11.77 18.26
CA GLN A 72 -4.06 12.83 17.20
C GLN A 72 -3.50 12.42 15.82
N ALA A 73 -4.21 12.61 14.68
CA ALA A 73 -3.57 12.63 13.34
C ALA A 73 -4.40 13.24 12.18
N ILE A 74 -3.64 13.81 11.22
CA ILE A 74 -3.90 14.91 10.26
C ILE A 74 -3.63 14.43 8.79
N THR A 75 -3.62 15.28 7.75
CA THR A 75 -3.09 15.01 6.39
C THR A 75 -1.68 14.39 6.47
N ILE A 76 -1.26 13.46 5.59
CA ILE A 76 -0.04 12.63 5.81
C ILE A 76 1.21 13.43 6.20
N CYS A 77 1.62 14.46 5.46
CA CYS A 77 2.80 15.27 5.83
C CYS A 77 2.62 15.99 7.19
N SER A 78 1.44 16.55 7.43
CA SER A 78 1.12 17.22 8.70
C SER A 78 0.97 16.23 9.86
N ALA A 79 0.54 15.00 9.60
CA ALA A 79 0.46 13.93 10.59
C ALA A 79 1.88 13.50 10.98
N LEU A 80 2.74 13.24 10.00
CA LEU A 80 4.15 12.92 10.24
C LEU A 80 4.84 14.03 11.05
N SER A 81 4.66 15.28 10.64
CA SER A 81 5.25 16.44 11.33
C SER A 81 4.74 16.60 12.76
N THR A 82 3.45 16.33 12.99
CA THR A 82 2.86 16.43 14.34
C THR A 82 3.30 15.29 15.23
N VAL A 83 3.35 14.07 14.71
CA VAL A 83 3.87 12.89 15.42
C VAL A 83 5.32 13.12 15.82
N CYS A 84 6.16 13.57 14.88
CA CYS A 84 7.56 13.88 15.17
C CYS A 84 7.69 14.98 16.22
N LYS A 85 6.95 16.09 16.12
CA LYS A 85 6.92 17.15 17.14
C LYS A 85 6.55 16.63 18.52
N LYS A 86 5.58 15.72 18.61
CA LYS A 86 5.15 15.12 19.90
C LYS A 86 6.18 14.16 20.49
N GLU A 87 6.97 13.50 19.65
CA GLU A 87 8.10 12.67 20.07
C GLU A 87 9.37 13.51 20.33
N GLY A 88 9.32 14.85 20.21
CA GLY A 88 10.47 15.73 20.38
C GLY A 88 11.48 15.68 19.23
N LEU A 89 11.04 15.22 18.05
CA LEU A 89 11.86 15.02 16.86
C LEU A 89 11.63 16.14 15.83
N ALA A 90 12.70 16.61 15.21
CA ALA A 90 12.63 17.56 14.10
C ALA A 90 12.61 16.81 12.75
N LEU A 91 11.43 16.74 12.12
CA LEU A 91 11.27 16.12 10.80
C LEU A 91 11.39 17.19 9.69
N PRO A 92 12.35 17.08 8.75
CA PRO A 92 12.44 17.96 7.60
C PRO A 92 11.21 17.86 6.69
N SER A 93 10.75 18.99 6.15
CA SER A 93 9.58 19.04 5.26
C SER A 93 9.76 18.22 3.99
N LYS A 94 10.96 18.24 3.39
CA LYS A 94 11.31 17.45 2.20
C LYS A 94 11.22 15.94 2.47
N LEU A 95 11.72 15.47 3.62
CA LEU A 95 11.60 14.07 4.02
C LEU A 95 10.13 13.69 4.26
N ALA A 96 9.33 14.56 4.89
CA ALA A 96 7.90 14.33 5.10
C ALA A 96 7.12 14.18 3.78
N HIS A 97 7.45 14.99 2.77
CA HIS A 97 6.86 14.87 1.43
C HIS A 97 7.25 13.55 0.75
N ARG A 98 8.54 13.18 0.77
CA ARG A 98 9.01 11.89 0.23
C ARG A 98 8.32 10.70 0.89
N LEU A 99 8.17 10.72 2.22
CA LEU A 99 7.43 9.70 2.97
C LEU A 99 5.96 9.65 2.56
N ALA A 100 5.32 10.80 2.36
CA ALA A 100 3.92 10.86 1.94
C ALA A 100 3.72 10.31 0.51
N GLU A 101 4.61 10.64 -0.42
CA GLU A 101 4.59 10.12 -1.79
C GLU A 101 4.82 8.60 -1.81
N LYS A 102 5.89 8.13 -1.14
CA LYS A 102 6.25 6.70 -1.07
C LYS A 102 5.20 5.84 -0.34
N SER A 103 4.40 6.46 0.52
CA SER A 103 3.29 5.79 1.19
C SER A 103 2.06 5.55 0.30
N CYS A 104 2.01 6.10 -0.92
CA CYS A 104 0.88 5.97 -1.85
C CYS A 104 -0.47 6.33 -1.19
N ARG A 105 -0.50 7.43 -0.44
CA ARG A 105 -1.65 7.89 0.35
C ARG A 105 -2.11 6.96 1.47
N ASN A 106 -1.29 5.98 1.87
CA ASN A 106 -1.55 5.11 3.01
C ASN A 106 -0.89 5.66 4.28
N LEU A 107 -1.69 6.32 5.12
CA LEU A 107 -1.21 6.94 6.36
C LEU A 107 -0.53 5.95 7.32
N ARG A 108 -1.01 4.69 7.39
CA ARG A 108 -0.37 3.67 8.22
C ARG A 108 1.03 3.36 7.71
N LYS A 109 1.16 3.15 6.40
CA LYS A 109 2.46 2.90 5.75
C LYS A 109 3.41 4.08 5.98
N ALA A 110 2.94 5.32 5.82
CA ALA A 110 3.73 6.52 6.05
C ALA A 110 4.30 6.60 7.49
N LEU A 111 3.47 6.32 8.50
CA LEU A 111 3.88 6.37 9.91
C LEU A 111 4.91 5.29 10.24
N LEU A 112 4.70 4.06 9.76
CA LEU A 112 5.68 2.97 9.94
C LEU A 112 7.00 3.27 9.24
N MET A 113 6.96 3.82 8.02
CA MET A 113 8.16 4.26 7.30
C MET A 113 8.91 5.34 8.06
N CYS A 114 8.21 6.31 8.65
CA CYS A 114 8.82 7.36 9.45
C CYS A 114 9.48 6.82 10.73
N GLU A 115 8.82 5.87 11.40
CA GLU A 115 9.35 5.20 12.59
C GLU A 115 10.61 4.38 12.23
N ALA A 116 10.57 3.65 11.11
CA ALA A 116 11.69 2.90 10.59
C ALA A 116 12.88 3.80 10.20
N CYS A 117 12.63 4.95 9.55
CA CYS A 117 13.68 5.93 9.26
C CYS A 117 14.40 6.37 10.54
N ARG A 118 13.65 6.67 11.60
CA ARG A 118 14.22 7.08 12.89
C ARG A 118 15.09 5.99 13.50
N VAL A 119 14.61 4.74 13.48
CA VAL A 119 15.34 3.60 14.05
C VAL A 119 16.64 3.36 13.27
N HIS A 120 16.60 3.51 11.95
CA HIS A 120 17.76 3.32 11.09
C HIS A 120 18.80 4.44 11.24
N GLN A 121 18.38 5.71 11.25
CA GLN A 121 19.27 6.86 11.37
C GLN A 121 18.55 8.06 11.98
N TYR A 122 19.17 8.63 13.02
CA TYR A 122 18.79 9.89 13.64
C TYR A 122 20.04 10.71 14.00
N PRO A 123 20.09 12.04 13.81
CA PRO A 123 19.02 12.96 13.35
C PRO A 123 18.54 12.72 11.92
N PHE A 124 17.28 13.10 11.63
CA PHE A 124 16.74 13.02 10.27
C PHE A 124 17.49 13.93 9.31
N THR A 125 17.73 13.46 8.09
CA THR A 125 18.28 14.26 6.98
C THR A 125 17.30 14.31 5.82
N GLU A 126 17.39 15.33 4.97
CA GLU A 126 16.44 15.50 3.86
C GLU A 126 16.54 14.37 2.82
N ASP A 127 17.76 13.89 2.58
CA ASP A 127 18.08 12.88 1.56
C ASP A 127 18.29 11.49 2.18
N GLN A 128 17.83 11.28 3.41
CA GLN A 128 17.87 9.98 4.08
C GLN A 128 17.20 8.89 3.22
N GLU A 129 17.77 7.69 3.26
CA GLU A 129 17.15 6.52 2.66
C GLU A 129 15.92 6.09 3.48
N ILE A 130 14.80 5.88 2.78
CA ILE A 130 13.54 5.47 3.40
C ILE A 130 13.45 3.94 3.27
N PRO A 131 13.57 3.19 4.38
CA PRO A 131 13.51 1.74 4.35
C PRO A 131 12.16 1.28 3.82
N GLU A 132 12.20 0.27 2.97
CA GLU A 132 11.03 -0.39 2.41
C GLU A 132 10.78 -1.70 3.15
N THR A 133 9.56 -2.21 3.09
CA THR A 133 9.25 -3.51 3.68
C THR A 133 9.84 -4.63 2.83
N ASP A 134 10.35 -5.68 3.47
CA ASP A 134 11.05 -6.80 2.83
C ASP A 134 10.30 -7.36 1.61
N TRP A 135 8.98 -7.54 1.73
CA TRP A 135 8.18 -8.06 0.63
C TRP A 135 8.08 -7.11 -0.58
N GLU A 136 8.16 -5.79 -0.40
CA GLU A 136 8.14 -4.82 -1.51
C GLU A 136 9.47 -4.87 -2.28
N VAL A 137 10.58 -5.01 -1.56
CA VAL A 137 11.91 -5.20 -2.17
C VAL A 137 11.95 -6.53 -2.93
N TYR A 138 11.54 -7.62 -2.27
CA TYR A 138 11.52 -8.95 -2.88
C TYR A 138 10.61 -9.01 -4.12
N LEU A 139 9.48 -8.30 -4.10
CA LEU A 139 8.56 -8.18 -5.22
C LEU A 139 9.19 -7.42 -6.40
N ARG A 140 9.87 -6.30 -6.14
CA ARG A 140 10.57 -5.54 -7.17
C ARG A 140 11.68 -6.37 -7.81
N GLU A 141 12.47 -7.06 -7.01
CA GLU A 141 13.49 -7.99 -7.50
C GLU A 141 12.86 -9.11 -8.35
N THR A 142 11.71 -9.65 -7.95
CA THR A 142 10.98 -10.66 -8.73
C THR A 142 10.47 -10.11 -10.06
N ALA A 143 9.96 -8.88 -10.09
CA ALA A 143 9.54 -8.24 -11.34
C ALA A 143 10.73 -7.99 -12.28
N ASN A 144 11.84 -7.47 -11.75
CA ASN A 144 13.07 -7.27 -12.51
C ASN A 144 13.64 -8.59 -13.02
N ALA A 145 13.55 -9.63 -12.22
CA ALA A 145 13.91 -11.00 -12.58
C ALA A 145 13.15 -11.51 -13.80
N ILE A 146 11.82 -11.34 -13.81
CA ILE A 146 10.94 -11.72 -14.92
C ILE A 146 11.26 -10.94 -16.20
N VAL A 147 11.61 -9.65 -16.09
CA VAL A 147 11.98 -8.79 -17.22
C VAL A 147 13.37 -9.10 -17.76
N SER A 148 14.30 -9.51 -16.89
CA SER A 148 15.70 -9.74 -17.27
C SER A 148 15.91 -10.94 -18.20
N GLN A 149 15.11 -12.00 -18.07
CA GLN A 149 15.31 -13.23 -18.83
C GLN A 149 13.99 -13.97 -19.08
N GLN A 150 13.72 -14.31 -20.35
CA GLN A 150 12.51 -15.02 -20.77
C GLN A 150 12.83 -16.46 -21.19
N THR A 151 13.10 -17.33 -20.21
CA THR A 151 13.36 -18.77 -20.41
C THR A 151 12.50 -19.64 -19.47
N PRO A 152 12.22 -20.91 -19.81
CA PRO A 152 11.50 -21.81 -18.92
C PRO A 152 12.21 -22.08 -17.59
N GLN A 153 13.56 -22.06 -17.59
CA GLN A 153 14.36 -22.18 -16.37
C GLN A 153 14.12 -20.99 -15.45
N ARG A 154 14.12 -19.76 -16.00
CA ARG A 154 13.81 -18.57 -15.23
C ARG A 154 12.40 -18.58 -14.67
N LEU A 155 11.41 -19.01 -15.45
CA LEU A 155 10.04 -19.14 -14.98
C LEU A 155 9.91 -20.10 -13.79
N LEU A 156 10.72 -21.16 -13.74
CA LEU A 156 10.75 -22.09 -12.60
C LEU A 156 11.29 -21.40 -11.34
N GLU A 157 12.37 -20.64 -11.46
CA GLU A 157 12.91 -19.83 -10.35
C GLU A 157 11.89 -18.76 -9.89
N ASP A 158 11.25 -18.06 -10.83
CA ASP A 158 10.23 -17.06 -10.52
C ASP A 158 9.02 -17.70 -9.80
N ARG A 159 8.67 -18.94 -10.15
CA ARG A 159 7.63 -19.70 -9.44
C ARG A 159 7.99 -19.95 -7.99
N GLU A 160 9.24 -20.27 -7.66
CA GLU A 160 9.70 -20.42 -6.28
C GLU A 160 9.55 -19.11 -5.50
N ARG A 161 9.92 -17.97 -6.12
CA ARG A 161 9.71 -16.64 -5.54
C ARG A 161 8.24 -16.32 -5.32
N LEU A 162 7.37 -16.68 -6.27
CA LEU A 162 5.92 -16.52 -6.15
C LEU A 162 5.34 -17.36 -5.00
N TYR A 163 5.85 -18.57 -4.77
CA TYR A 163 5.47 -19.39 -3.62
C TYR A 163 5.85 -18.75 -2.29
N GLU A 164 7.00 -18.10 -2.20
CA GLU A 164 7.45 -17.45 -0.98
C GLU A 164 6.47 -16.34 -0.53
N PHE A 165 5.97 -15.53 -1.47
CA PHE A 165 4.93 -14.54 -1.14
C PHE A 165 3.64 -15.17 -0.59
N VAL A 166 3.15 -16.22 -1.26
CA VAL A 166 1.91 -16.92 -0.84
C VAL A 166 2.10 -17.59 0.51
N THR A 167 3.29 -18.15 0.76
CA THR A 167 3.66 -18.78 2.04
C THR A 167 3.70 -17.76 3.18
N HIS A 168 4.16 -16.53 2.90
CA HIS A 168 4.11 -15.42 3.85
C HIS A 168 2.74 -14.72 3.96
N CYS A 169 1.68 -15.35 3.44
CA CYS A 169 0.30 -14.88 3.53
C CYS A 169 0.08 -13.48 2.94
N ILE A 170 0.84 -13.13 1.90
CA ILE A 170 0.61 -11.89 1.16
C ILE A 170 -0.53 -12.15 0.17
N PRO A 171 -1.60 -11.34 0.18
CA PRO A 171 -2.75 -11.59 -0.68
C PRO A 171 -2.35 -11.55 -2.16
N PRO A 172 -2.79 -12.52 -2.99
CA PRO A 172 -2.35 -12.61 -4.38
C PRO A 172 -2.72 -11.41 -5.25
N GLU A 173 -3.81 -10.71 -4.95
CA GLU A 173 -4.20 -9.48 -5.62
C GLU A 173 -3.21 -8.33 -5.36
N ILE A 174 -2.50 -8.36 -4.22
CA ILE A 174 -1.43 -7.40 -3.91
C ILE A 174 -0.17 -7.77 -4.71
N ILE A 175 0.16 -9.06 -4.79
CA ILE A 175 1.27 -9.57 -5.61
C ILE A 175 1.05 -9.19 -7.07
N MET A 176 -0.13 -9.45 -7.64
CA MET A 176 -0.45 -9.16 -9.04
C MET A 176 -0.34 -7.65 -9.36
N LYS A 177 -0.94 -6.79 -8.53
CA LYS A 177 -0.87 -5.32 -8.73
C LYS A 177 0.56 -4.80 -8.59
N GLY A 178 1.31 -5.35 -7.63
CA GLY A 178 2.71 -5.02 -7.41
C GLY A 178 3.60 -5.41 -8.59
N LEU A 179 3.53 -6.67 -9.03
CA LEU A 179 4.24 -7.17 -10.21
C LEU A 179 3.90 -6.35 -11.45
N LEU A 180 2.60 -6.10 -11.70
CA LEU A 180 2.18 -5.27 -12.83
C LEU A 180 2.80 -3.88 -12.77
N SER A 181 2.77 -3.21 -11.61
CA SER A 181 3.31 -1.87 -11.46
C SER A 181 4.81 -1.80 -11.78
N GLU A 182 5.60 -2.77 -11.31
CA GLU A 182 7.05 -2.83 -11.55
C GLU A 182 7.36 -3.24 -12.99
N VAL A 183 6.65 -4.23 -13.54
CA VAL A 183 6.80 -4.65 -14.94
C VAL A 183 6.48 -3.51 -15.91
N LEU A 184 5.41 -2.74 -15.68
CA LEU A 184 5.03 -1.61 -16.53
C LEU A 184 6.03 -0.44 -16.48
N GLN A 185 6.87 -0.34 -15.44
CA GLN A 185 7.95 0.65 -15.40
C GLN A 185 9.05 0.31 -16.41
N ASN A 186 9.29 -0.98 -16.66
CA ASN A 186 10.31 -1.48 -17.57
C ASN A 186 9.80 -1.76 -19.00
N CYS A 187 8.49 -1.63 -19.26
CA CYS A 187 7.90 -1.87 -20.58
C CYS A 187 7.80 -0.60 -21.44
N ASP A 188 7.91 -0.76 -22.76
CA ASP A 188 7.58 0.30 -23.72
C ASP A 188 6.08 0.67 -23.67
N GLY A 189 5.75 1.94 -23.95
CA GLY A 189 4.38 2.46 -23.92
C GLY A 189 3.40 1.67 -24.79
N GLN A 190 3.83 1.12 -25.92
CA GLN A 190 2.99 0.30 -26.81
C GLN A 190 2.55 -1.02 -26.15
N LEU A 191 3.42 -1.59 -25.31
CA LEU A 191 3.18 -2.87 -24.64
C LEU A 191 2.33 -2.73 -23.37
N LYS A 192 2.33 -1.54 -22.74
CA LYS A 192 1.65 -1.30 -21.46
C LYS A 192 0.16 -1.61 -21.50
N GLY A 193 -0.51 -1.30 -22.61
CA GLY A 193 -1.94 -1.55 -22.78
C GLY A 193 -2.28 -3.04 -22.72
N GLU A 194 -1.54 -3.86 -23.46
CA GLU A 194 -1.75 -5.31 -23.51
C GLU A 194 -1.39 -5.98 -22.19
N VAL A 195 -0.27 -5.59 -21.56
CA VAL A 195 0.16 -6.12 -20.26
C VAL A 195 -0.85 -5.78 -19.16
N ALA A 196 -1.41 -4.56 -19.16
CA ALA A 196 -2.43 -4.17 -18.20
C ALA A 196 -3.73 -4.97 -18.36
N GLN A 197 -4.18 -5.20 -19.61
CA GLN A 197 -5.35 -6.04 -19.89
C GLN A 197 -5.12 -7.49 -19.46
N MET A 198 -3.93 -8.02 -19.74
CA MET A 198 -3.52 -9.36 -19.35
C MET A 198 -3.51 -9.52 -17.82
N ALA A 199 -2.95 -8.57 -17.08
CA ALA A 199 -2.98 -8.60 -15.63
C ALA A 199 -4.40 -8.54 -15.08
N ALA A 200 -5.26 -7.68 -15.63
CA ALA A 200 -6.67 -7.61 -15.24
C ALA A 200 -7.40 -8.94 -15.50
N TYR A 201 -7.13 -9.60 -16.62
CA TYR A 201 -7.69 -10.91 -16.94
C TYR A 201 -7.26 -11.98 -15.92
N TYR A 202 -5.95 -12.12 -15.67
CA TYR A 202 -5.46 -13.14 -14.74
C TYR A 202 -5.82 -12.84 -13.28
N GLU A 203 -5.89 -11.57 -12.88
CA GLU A 203 -6.39 -11.18 -11.56
C GLU A 203 -7.86 -11.57 -11.38
N HIS A 204 -8.71 -11.32 -12.39
CA HIS A 204 -10.10 -11.74 -12.35
C HIS A 204 -10.25 -13.27 -12.24
N GLN A 205 -9.48 -14.03 -13.03
CA GLN A 205 -9.46 -15.49 -12.94
C GLN A 205 -8.96 -16.00 -11.58
N LEU A 206 -7.99 -15.30 -10.99
CA LEU A 206 -7.48 -15.60 -9.65
C LEU A 206 -8.58 -15.54 -8.60
N GLN A 207 -9.49 -14.56 -8.67
CA GLN A 207 -10.61 -14.42 -7.74
C GLN A 207 -11.65 -15.54 -7.86
N LEU A 208 -11.75 -16.19 -9.03
CA LEU A 208 -12.65 -17.31 -9.27
C LEU A 208 -12.02 -18.67 -8.96
N GLY A 209 -10.69 -18.72 -8.93
CA GLY A 209 -9.91 -19.94 -8.75
C GLY A 209 -9.61 -20.27 -7.29
N SER A 210 -9.21 -21.52 -7.05
CA SER A 210 -8.83 -22.01 -5.71
C SER A 210 -7.33 -21.93 -5.43
N LYS A 211 -6.49 -21.90 -6.47
CA LYS A 211 -5.02 -21.92 -6.34
C LYS A 211 -4.42 -20.69 -7.00
N ALA A 212 -4.11 -19.68 -6.19
CA ALA A 212 -3.56 -18.40 -6.64
C ALA A 212 -2.28 -18.54 -7.49
N ILE A 213 -1.40 -19.46 -7.13
CA ILE A 213 -0.11 -19.67 -7.80
C ILE A 213 -0.26 -19.96 -9.30
N TYR A 214 -1.31 -20.67 -9.72
CA TYR A 214 -1.52 -21.00 -11.13
C TYR A 214 -1.74 -19.75 -11.99
N TYR A 215 -2.46 -18.76 -11.45
CA TYR A 215 -2.77 -17.53 -12.17
C TYR A 215 -1.60 -16.54 -12.13
N LEU A 216 -0.85 -16.50 -11.02
CA LEU A 216 0.38 -15.70 -10.92
C LEU A 216 1.46 -16.22 -11.89
N GLU A 217 1.69 -17.53 -11.92
CA GLU A 217 2.63 -18.19 -12.84
C GLU A 217 2.17 -18.03 -14.29
N ALA A 218 0.88 -18.20 -14.57
CA ALA A 218 0.34 -18.00 -15.91
C ALA A 218 0.51 -16.56 -16.41
N PHE A 219 0.30 -15.56 -15.55
CA PHE A 219 0.57 -14.16 -15.87
C PHE A 219 2.05 -13.94 -16.20
N ALA A 220 2.97 -14.43 -15.36
CA ALA A 220 4.41 -14.31 -15.59
C ALA A 220 4.84 -14.98 -16.90
N ALA A 221 4.38 -16.22 -17.15
CA ALA A 221 4.67 -16.95 -18.37
C ALA A 221 4.14 -16.23 -19.62
N LYS A 222 2.89 -15.74 -19.57
CA LYS A 222 2.28 -15.02 -20.69
C LYS A 222 3.00 -13.69 -20.95
N PHE A 223 3.37 -12.98 -19.89
CA PHE A 223 4.20 -11.78 -19.98
C PHE A 223 5.55 -12.09 -20.65
N MET A 224 6.26 -13.13 -20.21
CA MET A 224 7.57 -13.48 -20.77
C MET A 224 7.50 -13.76 -22.27
N VAL A 225 6.48 -14.50 -22.73
CA VAL A 225 6.30 -14.78 -24.16
C VAL A 225 6.04 -13.48 -24.94
N LEU A 226 5.14 -12.64 -24.43
CA LEU A 226 4.78 -11.39 -25.07
C LEU A 226 5.97 -10.42 -25.15
N TYR A 227 6.68 -10.25 -24.02
CA TYR A 227 7.83 -9.36 -23.91
C TYR A 227 9.00 -9.82 -24.77
N LYS A 228 9.30 -11.13 -24.79
CA LYS A 228 10.34 -11.69 -25.64
C LYS A 228 10.06 -11.45 -27.12
N LYS A 229 8.83 -11.73 -27.56
CA LYS A 229 8.42 -11.49 -28.95
C LYS A 229 8.57 -10.02 -29.33
N PHE A 230 8.14 -9.11 -28.46
CA PHE A 230 8.27 -7.68 -28.70
C PHE A 230 9.75 -7.25 -28.84
N MET A 231 10.65 -7.78 -28.00
CA MET A 231 12.08 -7.49 -28.12
C MET A 231 12.70 -8.04 -29.41
N GLU A 232 12.32 -9.26 -29.81
CA GLU A 232 12.80 -9.90 -31.05
C GLU A 232 12.31 -9.13 -32.29
N ASP A 233 11.02 -8.80 -32.37
CA ASP A 233 10.43 -8.03 -33.47
C ASP A 233 11.07 -6.62 -33.58
N GLY A 234 11.39 -5.99 -32.44
CA GLY A 234 12.09 -4.69 -32.41
C GLY A 234 13.55 -4.74 -32.87
N LEU A 235 14.25 -5.84 -32.56
CA LEU A 235 15.62 -6.10 -33.03
C LEU A 235 15.67 -6.34 -34.54
N GLU A 236 14.72 -7.10 -35.08
CA GLU A 236 14.62 -7.32 -36.53
C GLU A 236 14.37 -6.01 -37.29
N GLY A 237 13.58 -5.09 -36.74
CA GLY A 237 13.32 -3.77 -37.34
C GLY A 237 14.49 -2.79 -37.32
N MET A 238 15.54 -3.02 -36.50
CA MET A 238 16.76 -2.18 -36.45
C MET A 238 17.89 -2.68 -37.35
N VAL A 239 17.78 -3.90 -37.88
CA VAL A 239 18.81 -4.55 -38.71
C VAL A 239 18.59 -4.29 -40.21
N PHE A 240 17.55 -3.55 -40.59
CA PHE A 240 17.26 -3.11 -41.96
C PHE A 240 17.36 -1.59 -42.14
#